data_AF-A0A8J6LNQ6-F1
#
_entry.id   AF-A0A8J6LNQ6-F1
#
_cell.length_a   1.000
_cell.length_b   1.000
_cell.length_c   1.000
_cell.angle_alpha   90.00
_cell.angle_beta   90.00
_cell.angle_gamma   90.00
#
_symmetry.space_group_name_H-M   'P 1'
#
loop_
_entity.id
_entity.type
_entity.pdbx_description
1 polymer ?
#
loop_
_entity_poly.entity_id
_entity_poly.type
_entity_poly.pdbx_seq_one_letter_code
_entity_poly.pdbx_strand_id
1 'polypeptide(L)'
;MKTPNVRWFAAVAMSLAAVLSMPTTASAAGNDRDRDGMPNNWERRHHLNPNRAGDAKADPDHDGLSNLREYRNGGLPHDEDTDNDGQDDGDELRSQTSVNDADSDNDRRLDGDEDRDRDGVANEDEDDALESCRADDDDRDGDHIADEDENELGNRVRDRDSDDDGVPDGEEDRDHNGRHDEDDDDSDRDSCDGDRNHDGEEDEDEGDLVGTVVSYDDATRTLVYLPSGDGARTVVLAADAEVRWDDECEDELDTAVASEGDDGSDDAGTVALVPGVTISELDFEHGKVEEVELLRQVCA
;
A
#
# COMPACT_ATOMS: atom_id res chain seq x y z
N MET A 1 -70.70 20.26 -59.63
CA MET A 1 -71.95 20.04 -58.87
C MET A 1 -72.50 18.64 -59.15
N LYS A 2 -72.21 17.66 -58.29
CA LYS A 2 -73.11 16.55 -57.93
C LYS A 2 -72.55 15.88 -56.68
N THR A 3 -73.41 15.74 -55.70
CA THR A 3 -73.24 15.25 -54.34
C THR A 3 -73.35 13.70 -54.31
N PRO A 4 -73.62 13.02 -53.18
CA PRO A 4 -72.64 12.54 -52.19
C PRO A 4 -72.89 11.04 -51.76
N ASN A 5 -72.17 10.57 -50.73
CA ASN A 5 -72.58 9.55 -49.72
C ASN A 5 -72.79 8.07 -50.19
N VAL A 6 -72.55 6.96 -49.45
CA VAL A 6 -72.19 6.68 -48.04
C VAL A 6 -71.87 5.16 -47.90
N ARG A 7 -70.85 4.85 -47.06
CA ARG A 7 -70.59 3.70 -46.13
C ARG A 7 -70.87 2.23 -46.49
N TRP A 8 -69.91 1.36 -46.14
CA TRP A 8 -70.09 0.10 -45.38
C TRP A 8 -68.85 -0.20 -44.50
N PHE A 9 -69.07 -0.87 -43.36
CA PHE A 9 -68.13 -1.19 -42.27
C PHE A 9 -67.15 -2.33 -42.60
N ALA A 10 -65.95 -2.30 -42.01
CA ALA A 10 -65.30 -3.48 -41.39
C ALA A 10 -64.10 -3.05 -40.53
N ALA A 11 -64.02 -3.61 -39.32
CA ALA A 11 -62.96 -3.42 -38.35
C ALA A 11 -61.85 -4.49 -38.50
N VAL A 12 -60.76 -4.29 -37.75
CA VAL A 12 -59.66 -5.24 -37.42
C VAL A 12 -58.62 -5.36 -38.56
N ALA A 13 -57.31 -5.23 -38.36
CA ALA A 13 -56.47 -5.62 -37.24
C ALA A 13 -55.32 -4.63 -36.98
N MET A 14 -55.05 -4.34 -35.71
CA MET A 14 -53.69 -4.04 -35.27
C MET A 14 -52.84 -5.30 -35.50
N SER A 15 -51.80 -5.20 -36.30
CA SER A 15 -50.71 -6.17 -36.27
C SER A 15 -49.42 -5.39 -36.13
N LEU A 16 -49.09 -5.14 -34.87
CA LEU A 16 -47.78 -4.71 -34.44
C LEU A 16 -46.86 -5.94 -34.53
N ALA A 17 -45.99 -5.95 -35.53
CA ALA A 17 -44.83 -6.84 -35.54
C ALA A 17 -43.62 -5.99 -35.96
N ALA A 18 -43.27 -5.03 -35.09
CA ALA A 18 -41.95 -4.45 -35.12
C ALA A 18 -41.00 -5.49 -34.50
N VAL A 19 -40.04 -5.92 -35.29
CA VAL A 19 -38.98 -6.83 -34.87
C VAL A 19 -38.09 -6.07 -33.88
N LEU A 20 -38.43 -6.13 -32.58
CA LEU A 20 -37.48 -5.81 -31.53
C LEU A 20 -36.62 -7.05 -31.30
N SER A 21 -35.51 -7.11 -32.02
CA SER A 21 -34.36 -7.89 -31.57
C SER A 21 -33.72 -7.07 -30.44
N MET A 22 -34.28 -7.18 -29.23
CA MET A 22 -33.56 -6.76 -28.03
C MET A 22 -32.52 -7.84 -27.70
N PRO A 23 -31.32 -7.44 -27.28
CA PRO A 23 -30.25 -8.37 -26.98
C PRO A 23 -30.79 -9.34 -25.94
N THR A 24 -30.50 -10.62 -26.13
CA THR A 24 -30.63 -11.58 -25.05
C THR A 24 -29.80 -11.03 -23.89
N THR A 25 -30.43 -10.52 -22.84
CA THR A 25 -29.85 -10.62 -21.50
C THR A 25 -29.92 -12.10 -21.10
N ALA A 26 -29.21 -12.94 -21.87
CA ALA A 26 -28.46 -13.98 -21.23
C ALA A 26 -27.41 -13.21 -20.43
N SER A 27 -27.80 -12.76 -19.23
CA SER A 27 -26.86 -12.81 -18.13
C SER A 27 -26.25 -14.19 -18.29
N ALA A 28 -24.98 -14.24 -18.63
CA ALA A 28 -24.21 -15.45 -18.48
C ALA A 28 -24.32 -15.72 -16.99
N ALA A 29 -25.39 -16.40 -16.58
CA ALA A 29 -25.50 -17.08 -15.32
C ALA A 29 -24.47 -18.19 -15.42
N GLY A 30 -23.20 -17.79 -15.33
CA GLY A 30 -22.01 -18.60 -15.32
C GLY A 30 -22.00 -19.33 -14.00
N ASN A 31 -22.97 -20.22 -13.81
CA ASN A 31 -23.03 -21.22 -12.76
C ASN A 31 -22.57 -20.73 -11.37
N ASP A 32 -23.08 -19.63 -10.82
CA ASP A 32 -22.86 -19.25 -9.41
C ASP A 32 -23.32 -20.40 -8.48
N ARG A 33 -22.36 -21.10 -7.86
CA ARG A 33 -22.59 -22.42 -7.24
C ARG A 33 -22.91 -22.33 -5.76
N ASP A 34 -22.35 -21.36 -5.07
CA ASP A 34 -22.57 -21.08 -3.65
C ASP A 34 -23.53 -19.92 -3.41
N ARG A 35 -23.93 -19.20 -4.47
CA ARG A 35 -25.04 -18.24 -4.53
C ARG A 35 -24.78 -16.96 -3.76
N ASP A 36 -23.57 -16.45 -3.84
CA ASP A 36 -23.19 -15.15 -3.28
C ASP A 36 -23.38 -13.97 -4.26
N GLY A 37 -23.65 -14.26 -5.53
CA GLY A 37 -23.84 -13.24 -6.57
C GLY A 37 -22.64 -13.06 -7.50
N MET A 38 -21.55 -13.81 -7.30
CA MET A 38 -20.39 -13.84 -8.18
C MET A 38 -20.44 -15.08 -9.09
N PRO A 39 -20.16 -14.97 -10.40
CA PRO A 39 -20.10 -16.12 -11.27
C PRO A 39 -18.85 -16.97 -11.01
N ASN A 40 -19.02 -18.28 -10.92
CA ASN A 40 -17.94 -19.26 -10.81
C ASN A 40 -16.73 -19.07 -11.74
N ASN A 41 -16.95 -18.55 -12.95
CA ASN A 41 -15.86 -18.30 -13.89
C ASN A 41 -15.05 -17.04 -13.57
N TRP A 42 -15.68 -16.04 -12.95
CA TRP A 42 -15.03 -14.85 -12.46
C TRP A 42 -14.24 -15.22 -11.19
N GLU A 43 -14.89 -15.86 -10.22
CA GLU A 43 -14.23 -16.32 -8.99
C GLU A 43 -12.97 -17.16 -9.28
N ARG A 44 -13.02 -18.10 -10.23
CA ARG A 44 -11.83 -18.88 -10.62
C ARG A 44 -10.72 -18.08 -11.28
N ARG A 45 -11.05 -16.96 -11.95
CA ARG A 45 -10.07 -16.12 -12.62
C ARG A 45 -9.34 -15.24 -11.62
N HIS A 46 -10.04 -14.78 -10.60
CA HIS A 46 -9.52 -13.92 -9.53
C HIS A 46 -9.17 -14.74 -8.27
N HIS A 47 -8.80 -16.02 -8.44
CA HIS A 47 -8.31 -16.89 -7.36
C HIS A 47 -9.24 -17.11 -6.14
N LEU A 48 -10.52 -16.76 -6.23
CA LEU A 48 -11.54 -17.02 -5.21
C LEU A 48 -12.08 -18.45 -5.25
N ASN A 49 -12.97 -18.78 -4.31
CA ASN A 49 -13.53 -20.12 -4.14
C ASN A 49 -15.03 -20.20 -4.51
N PRO A 50 -15.37 -20.77 -5.69
CA PRO A 50 -16.75 -20.95 -6.19
C PRO A 50 -17.67 -21.90 -5.41
N ASN A 51 -17.29 -22.25 -4.18
CA ASN A 51 -18.05 -23.11 -3.28
C ASN A 51 -18.15 -22.52 -1.88
N ARG A 52 -17.68 -21.29 -1.66
CA ARG A 52 -17.53 -20.65 -0.36
C ARG A 52 -18.00 -19.19 -0.36
N ALA A 53 -19.29 -18.97 -0.61
CA ALA A 53 -20.06 -17.71 -0.47
C ALA A 53 -19.73 -16.67 0.63
N GLY A 54 -18.89 -17.00 1.62
CA GLY A 54 -18.33 -16.01 2.54
C GLY A 54 -17.13 -15.24 2.00
N ASP A 55 -16.45 -15.70 0.95
CA ASP A 55 -15.37 -14.95 0.28
C ASP A 55 -15.90 -13.75 -0.50
N ALA A 56 -17.15 -13.77 -0.98
CA ALA A 56 -17.85 -12.58 -1.50
C ALA A 56 -17.88 -11.36 -0.57
N LYS A 57 -17.61 -11.55 0.72
CA LYS A 57 -17.55 -10.50 1.74
C LYS A 57 -16.15 -10.33 2.33
N ALA A 58 -15.20 -11.12 1.87
CA ALA A 58 -13.81 -10.89 2.16
C ALA A 58 -13.34 -9.72 1.30
N ASP A 59 -12.20 -9.23 1.71
CA ASP A 59 -11.52 -8.01 1.28
C ASP A 59 -10.05 -8.40 1.45
N PRO A 60 -9.45 -9.04 0.42
CA PRO A 60 -8.16 -9.71 0.52
C PRO A 60 -6.95 -8.80 0.29
N ASP A 61 -7.18 -7.69 -0.40
CA ASP A 61 -6.30 -6.55 -0.69
C ASP A 61 -6.41 -5.47 0.39
N HIS A 62 -7.56 -5.34 1.07
CA HIS A 62 -7.78 -4.38 2.16
C HIS A 62 -8.17 -2.95 1.76
N ASP A 63 -8.46 -2.71 0.48
CA ASP A 63 -9.07 -1.47 -0.09
C ASP A 63 -10.46 -1.08 0.49
N GLY A 64 -10.99 -1.87 1.44
CA GLY A 64 -12.31 -1.65 2.02
C GLY A 64 -13.49 -2.05 1.12
N LEU A 65 -13.23 -2.62 -0.06
CA LEU A 65 -14.22 -3.26 -0.91
C LEU A 65 -14.25 -4.76 -0.71
N SER A 66 -15.49 -5.27 -0.57
CA SER A 66 -15.68 -6.70 -0.70
C SER A 66 -15.49 -7.14 -2.16
N ASN A 67 -14.92 -8.32 -2.37
CA ASN A 67 -15.00 -9.16 -3.58
C ASN A 67 -16.27 -9.00 -4.44
N LEU A 68 -17.45 -9.02 -3.81
CA LEU A 68 -18.73 -8.90 -4.54
C LEU A 68 -18.97 -7.50 -5.11
N ARG A 69 -18.44 -6.48 -4.45
CA ARG A 69 -18.53 -5.08 -4.83
C ARG A 69 -17.57 -4.78 -5.95
N GLU A 70 -16.32 -5.21 -5.84
CA GLU A 70 -15.35 -5.17 -6.93
C GLU A 70 -15.90 -5.87 -8.18
N TYR A 71 -16.43 -7.10 -8.07
CA TYR A 71 -17.08 -7.78 -9.20
C TYR A 71 -18.15 -6.94 -9.91
N ARG A 72 -18.88 -6.09 -9.17
CA ARG A 72 -19.97 -5.28 -9.70
C ARG A 72 -19.49 -3.99 -10.35
N ASN A 73 -18.38 -3.44 -9.88
CA ASN A 73 -17.80 -2.20 -10.39
C ASN A 73 -16.71 -2.46 -11.44
N GLY A 74 -16.19 -3.69 -11.47
CA GLY A 74 -15.19 -4.16 -12.42
C GLY A 74 -13.76 -4.12 -11.91
N GLY A 75 -13.58 -4.05 -10.58
CA GLY A 75 -12.30 -4.14 -9.88
C GLY A 75 -11.72 -5.55 -9.77
N LEU A 76 -10.63 -5.68 -9.03
CA LEU A 76 -9.79 -6.88 -8.93
C LEU A 76 -9.52 -7.30 -7.47
N PRO A 77 -9.98 -8.50 -7.01
CA PRO A 77 -9.95 -8.94 -5.59
C PRO A 77 -8.64 -9.04 -4.81
N HIS A 78 -7.54 -8.67 -5.44
CA HIS A 78 -6.20 -8.82 -4.94
C HIS A 78 -5.32 -7.68 -5.47
N ASP A 79 -5.91 -6.51 -5.72
CA ASP A 79 -5.31 -5.31 -6.33
C ASP A 79 -6.07 -4.13 -5.71
N GLU A 80 -5.45 -3.39 -4.78
CA GLU A 80 -6.13 -2.27 -4.13
C GLU A 80 -6.46 -1.13 -5.11
N ASP A 81 -5.58 -0.89 -6.08
CA ASP A 81 -5.82 0.00 -7.23
C ASP A 81 -5.86 -0.79 -8.56
N THR A 82 -7.07 -1.05 -9.06
CA THR A 82 -7.28 -1.85 -10.28
C THR A 82 -6.72 -1.20 -11.55
N ASP A 83 -6.67 0.12 -11.65
CA ASP A 83 -6.26 0.82 -12.88
C ASP A 83 -4.97 1.63 -12.78
N ASN A 84 -4.35 1.61 -11.60
CA ASN A 84 -3.00 2.06 -11.29
C ASN A 84 -2.91 3.56 -11.58
N ASP A 85 -3.85 4.30 -10.99
CA ASP A 85 -4.01 5.74 -11.13
C ASP A 85 -3.77 6.52 -9.84
N GLY A 86 -3.41 5.79 -8.77
CA GLY A 86 -3.02 6.32 -7.47
C GLY A 86 -4.14 6.32 -6.44
N GLN A 87 -5.39 6.00 -6.82
CA GLN A 87 -6.47 5.89 -5.85
C GLN A 87 -7.01 4.47 -5.70
N ASP A 88 -7.09 4.01 -4.45
CA ASP A 88 -7.72 2.75 -4.07
C ASP A 88 -9.16 2.60 -4.59
N ASP A 89 -9.48 1.41 -5.09
CA ASP A 89 -10.80 0.98 -5.59
C ASP A 89 -11.92 1.36 -4.57
N GLY A 90 -11.59 1.26 -3.28
CA GLY A 90 -12.37 1.68 -2.12
C GLY A 90 -12.84 3.12 -2.17
N ASP A 91 -11.87 4.01 -2.33
CA ASP A 91 -12.03 5.44 -2.20
C ASP A 91 -12.46 6.08 -3.52
N GLU A 92 -12.11 5.48 -4.65
CA GLU A 92 -12.70 5.80 -5.93
C GLU A 92 -14.24 5.72 -5.92
N LEU A 93 -14.81 4.68 -5.29
CA LEU A 93 -16.27 4.58 -5.18
C LEU A 93 -16.89 5.65 -4.29
N ARG A 94 -16.13 6.25 -3.38
CA ARG A 94 -16.55 7.38 -2.53
C ARG A 94 -16.42 8.68 -3.30
N SER A 95 -15.31 8.82 -4.04
CA SER A 95 -14.97 9.88 -4.99
C SER A 95 -15.77 9.78 -6.30
N GLN A 96 -16.61 8.75 -6.46
CA GLN A 96 -17.51 8.54 -7.60
C GLN A 96 -16.77 8.53 -8.95
N THR A 97 -15.52 8.08 -8.92
CA THR A 97 -14.66 7.69 -10.04
C THR A 97 -14.90 6.20 -10.32
N SER A 98 -14.07 5.58 -11.14
CA SER A 98 -14.33 4.25 -11.69
C SER A 98 -13.08 3.38 -11.60
N VAL A 99 -13.11 2.38 -10.71
CA VAL A 99 -12.24 1.18 -10.54
C VAL A 99 -11.67 0.43 -11.73
N ASN A 100 -11.70 0.97 -12.94
CA ASN A 100 -11.04 0.43 -14.13
C ASN A 100 -10.89 1.47 -15.24
N ASP A 101 -10.97 2.75 -14.91
CA ASP A 101 -10.79 3.90 -15.78
C ASP A 101 -10.05 5.02 -15.02
N ALA A 102 -8.72 4.91 -15.00
CA ALA A 102 -7.71 5.85 -14.46
C ALA A 102 -7.84 7.35 -14.83
N ASP A 103 -8.87 7.76 -15.58
CA ASP A 103 -9.22 9.15 -15.92
C ASP A 103 -10.72 9.13 -16.27
N SER A 104 -11.57 8.97 -15.25
CA SER A 104 -13.02 8.77 -15.37
C SER A 104 -13.71 9.91 -16.13
N ASP A 105 -13.14 11.10 -16.03
CA ASP A 105 -13.71 12.34 -16.56
C ASP A 105 -13.09 12.76 -17.92
N ASN A 106 -11.99 12.12 -18.30
CA ASN A 106 -11.22 12.27 -19.54
C ASN A 106 -10.62 13.68 -19.73
N ASP A 107 -10.21 14.35 -18.65
CA ASP A 107 -9.56 15.65 -18.70
C ASP A 107 -8.03 15.62 -18.74
N ARG A 108 -7.44 14.41 -18.64
CA ARG A 108 -6.00 14.08 -18.66
C ARG A 108 -5.27 14.29 -17.33
N ARG A 109 -6.01 14.39 -16.24
CA ARG A 109 -5.53 14.12 -14.89
C ARG A 109 -5.99 12.72 -14.49
N LEU A 110 -5.18 12.00 -13.71
CA LEU A 110 -5.61 10.72 -13.15
C LEU A 110 -6.64 10.95 -12.04
N ASP A 111 -7.48 9.96 -11.70
CA ASP A 111 -8.55 10.20 -10.72
C ASP A 111 -7.99 10.36 -9.28
N GLY A 112 -6.93 9.65 -8.90
CA GLY A 112 -6.21 9.84 -7.62
C GLY A 112 -5.54 11.20 -7.50
N ASP A 113 -4.93 11.63 -8.59
CA ASP A 113 -4.34 12.94 -8.74
C ASP A 113 -5.43 14.08 -8.63
N GLU A 114 -6.73 13.83 -8.88
CA GLU A 114 -7.76 14.90 -8.81
C GLU A 114 -8.03 15.49 -7.41
N ASP A 115 -8.37 16.79 -7.33
CA ASP A 115 -8.90 17.42 -6.08
C ASP A 115 -10.40 17.69 -6.28
N ARG A 116 -11.20 16.64 -6.07
CA ARG A 116 -12.64 16.68 -6.38
C ARG A 116 -13.42 17.58 -5.42
N ASP A 117 -12.98 17.56 -4.18
CA ASP A 117 -13.51 18.21 -3.00
C ASP A 117 -13.26 19.74 -3.00
N ARG A 118 -12.08 20.13 -3.49
CA ARG A 118 -11.49 21.47 -3.52
C ARG A 118 -11.07 22.02 -2.17
N ASP A 119 -10.55 21.18 -1.30
CA ASP A 119 -9.92 21.61 -0.06
C ASP A 119 -8.40 21.79 -0.20
N GLY A 120 -7.81 21.23 -1.26
CA GLY A 120 -6.44 21.43 -1.70
C GLY A 120 -5.50 20.25 -1.46
N VAL A 121 -6.04 19.08 -1.12
CA VAL A 121 -5.38 17.76 -1.10
C VAL A 121 -5.83 17.01 -2.37
N ALA A 122 -4.96 16.19 -2.97
CA ALA A 122 -5.38 15.28 -4.04
C ALA A 122 -6.25 14.17 -3.45
N ASN A 123 -6.89 13.40 -4.31
CA ASN A 123 -7.86 12.39 -3.91
C ASN A 123 -7.15 11.15 -3.33
N GLU A 124 -5.91 10.90 -3.75
CA GLU A 124 -4.98 9.88 -3.22
C GLU A 124 -4.52 10.26 -1.80
N ASP A 125 -3.98 11.46 -1.57
CA ASP A 125 -3.56 11.93 -0.22
C ASP A 125 -4.71 12.26 0.79
N GLU A 126 -5.98 11.96 0.46
CA GLU A 126 -7.10 12.13 1.42
C GLU A 126 -7.26 10.94 2.39
N ASP A 127 -6.57 9.84 2.10
CA ASP A 127 -6.53 8.56 2.80
C ASP A 127 -5.69 8.66 4.06
N ASP A 128 -4.48 9.19 3.90
CA ASP A 128 -3.45 9.34 4.93
C ASP A 128 -3.94 10.15 6.12
N ALA A 129 -4.74 11.19 5.85
CA ALA A 129 -5.32 12.03 6.88
C ALA A 129 -6.36 11.31 7.78
N LEU A 130 -6.77 10.09 7.44
CA LEU A 130 -7.77 9.28 8.15
C LEU A 130 -7.29 7.87 8.54
N GLU A 131 -6.16 7.42 8.00
CA GLU A 131 -5.48 6.16 8.30
C GLU A 131 -4.92 6.12 9.74
N SER A 132 -4.49 4.94 10.20
CA SER A 132 -4.19 4.72 11.63
C SER A 132 -2.77 4.25 11.94
N CYS A 133 -1.73 4.95 11.49
CA CYS A 133 -0.29 4.64 11.70
C CYS A 133 0.01 3.13 11.69
N ARG A 134 -0.67 2.40 10.81
CA ARG A 134 -0.59 0.94 10.75
C ARG A 134 -0.63 0.53 9.30
N ALA A 135 0.59 0.49 8.78
CA ALA A 135 0.98 -0.09 7.53
C ALA A 135 0.46 0.73 6.36
N ASP A 136 1.40 1.34 5.67
CA ASP A 136 1.43 1.54 4.22
C ASP A 136 1.17 0.14 3.65
N ASP A 137 -0.11 -0.21 3.50
CA ASP A 137 -0.54 -1.54 3.12
C ASP A 137 -0.53 -1.76 1.61
N ASP A 138 -0.12 -0.72 0.88
CA ASP A 138 -0.02 -0.59 -0.57
C ASP A 138 1.43 -0.44 -1.11
N ASP A 139 2.49 -0.54 -0.30
CA ASP A 139 3.89 -0.63 -0.81
C ASP A 139 4.14 -1.99 -1.49
N ARG A 140 4.01 -2.02 -2.81
CA ARG A 140 4.03 -3.27 -3.58
C ARG A 140 5.43 -3.83 -3.81
N ASP A 141 6.46 -3.00 -3.76
CA ASP A 141 7.82 -3.42 -4.07
C ASP A 141 8.80 -3.41 -2.88
N GLY A 142 8.35 -2.91 -1.74
CA GLY A 142 9.04 -2.96 -0.47
C GLY A 142 10.16 -1.94 -0.41
N ASP A 143 9.93 -0.74 -0.93
CA ASP A 143 10.85 0.40 -0.87
C ASP A 143 10.41 1.49 0.10
N HIS A 144 9.29 1.29 0.79
CA HIS A 144 8.73 2.17 1.82
C HIS A 144 8.15 3.49 1.27
N ILE A 145 7.91 3.57 -0.03
CA ILE A 145 7.02 4.56 -0.62
C ILE A 145 5.69 3.87 -0.94
N ALA A 146 4.56 4.51 -0.60
CA ALA A 146 3.24 4.01 -0.96
C ALA A 146 3.07 3.98 -2.50
N ASP A 147 2.33 2.99 -3.04
CA ASP A 147 2.10 2.86 -4.49
C ASP A 147 1.46 4.15 -5.06
N GLU A 148 0.69 4.87 -4.24
CA GLU A 148 0.08 6.16 -4.56
C GLU A 148 1.09 7.31 -4.69
N ASP A 149 2.05 7.43 -3.77
CA ASP A 149 3.07 8.49 -3.76
C ASP A 149 4.14 8.35 -4.85
N GLU A 150 4.43 7.12 -5.26
CA GLU A 150 5.42 6.88 -6.30
C GLU A 150 5.08 7.56 -7.62
N ASN A 151 3.79 7.77 -7.89
CA ASN A 151 3.35 8.45 -9.10
C ASN A 151 3.78 9.93 -9.09
N GLU A 152 3.72 10.57 -7.92
CA GLU A 152 4.09 11.97 -7.69
C GLU A 152 5.61 12.14 -7.72
N LEU A 153 6.32 11.22 -7.07
CA LEU A 153 7.77 11.18 -7.03
C LEU A 153 8.34 10.85 -8.41
N GLY A 154 7.66 10.01 -9.19
CA GLY A 154 8.09 9.55 -10.52
C GLY A 154 8.79 8.19 -10.51
N ASN A 155 8.51 7.40 -9.47
CA ASN A 155 8.97 6.04 -9.24
C ASN A 155 8.04 5.05 -9.95
N ARG A 156 8.16 3.77 -9.62
CA ARG A 156 7.47 2.68 -10.31
C ARG A 156 7.09 1.65 -9.26
N VAL A 157 5.78 1.54 -9.00
CA VAL A 157 4.96 0.57 -8.24
C VAL A 157 5.34 -0.90 -8.20
N ARG A 158 6.38 -1.34 -8.89
CA ARG A 158 6.84 -2.73 -8.92
C ARG A 158 8.36 -2.84 -9.03
N ASP A 159 9.08 -1.75 -8.81
CA ASP A 159 10.50 -1.59 -9.10
C ASP A 159 11.17 -0.69 -8.07
N ARG A 160 11.40 -1.26 -6.87
CA ARG A 160 12.16 -0.76 -5.71
C ARG A 160 13.38 0.14 -5.97
N ASP A 161 13.92 0.15 -7.18
CA ASP A 161 15.03 1.01 -7.65
C ASP A 161 14.70 1.38 -9.11
N SER A 162 13.84 2.37 -9.29
CA SER A 162 13.26 2.75 -10.58
C SER A 162 14.30 3.18 -11.61
N ASP A 163 15.42 3.73 -11.14
CA ASP A 163 16.47 4.30 -11.97
C ASP A 163 17.71 3.38 -12.14
N ASP A 164 17.71 2.23 -11.47
CA ASP A 164 18.74 1.18 -11.44
C ASP A 164 20.12 1.70 -10.96
N ASP A 165 20.17 2.70 -10.07
CA ASP A 165 21.44 3.25 -9.56
C ASP A 165 22.00 2.53 -8.33
N GLY A 166 21.17 1.72 -7.67
CA GLY A 166 21.49 0.89 -6.52
C GLY A 166 21.11 1.48 -5.16
N VAL A 167 20.40 2.61 -5.12
CA VAL A 167 19.66 3.12 -3.97
C VAL A 167 18.17 2.83 -4.21
N PRO A 168 17.45 2.22 -3.26
CA PRO A 168 16.01 2.07 -3.34
C PRO A 168 15.29 3.41 -3.49
N ASP A 169 14.11 3.46 -4.13
CA ASP A 169 13.48 4.76 -4.39
C ASP A 169 13.09 5.48 -3.08
N GLY A 170 12.60 4.76 -2.05
CA GLY A 170 12.38 5.34 -0.71
C GLY A 170 13.61 5.94 -0.06
N GLU A 171 14.77 5.31 -0.22
CA GLU A 171 16.06 5.78 0.31
C GLU A 171 16.69 6.93 -0.54
N GLU A 172 16.04 7.39 -1.61
CA GLU A 172 16.53 8.52 -2.40
C GLU A 172 16.29 9.87 -1.69
N ASP A 173 17.09 10.90 -2.02
CA ASP A 173 16.84 12.31 -1.64
C ASP A 173 16.74 13.13 -2.93
N ARG A 174 15.62 12.97 -3.64
CA ARG A 174 15.48 13.48 -5.00
C ARG A 174 15.43 15.01 -5.02
N ASP A 175 14.80 15.61 -4.02
CA ASP A 175 14.59 17.05 -3.93
C ASP A 175 15.80 17.80 -3.27
N HIS A 176 16.73 17.05 -2.67
CA HIS A 176 17.92 17.52 -1.97
C HIS A 176 17.60 18.34 -0.70
N ASN A 177 16.52 18.00 0.00
CA ASN A 177 16.14 18.61 1.26
C ASN A 177 16.86 17.98 2.46
N GLY A 178 17.47 16.81 2.27
CA GLY A 178 18.23 16.07 3.28
C GLY A 178 17.41 15.08 4.10
N ARG A 179 16.24 14.69 3.61
CA ARG A 179 15.40 13.57 4.05
C ARG A 179 15.32 12.53 2.93
N HIS A 180 14.93 11.31 3.28
CA HIS A 180 14.63 10.28 2.28
C HIS A 180 13.25 10.56 1.66
N ASP A 181 13.01 10.07 0.44
CA ASP A 181 11.76 10.26 -0.29
C ASP A 181 10.59 9.57 0.44
N GLU A 182 10.87 8.52 1.23
CA GLU A 182 9.94 7.85 2.17
C GLU A 182 9.53 8.72 3.39
N ASP A 183 10.27 9.80 3.68
CA ASP A 183 9.97 10.75 4.78
C ASP A 183 9.28 12.04 4.29
N ASP A 184 9.05 12.14 2.98
CA ASP A 184 8.63 13.36 2.29
C ASP A 184 7.10 13.41 2.08
N ASP A 185 6.34 12.69 2.92
CA ASP A 185 4.89 12.66 2.94
C ASP A 185 4.28 14.07 3.02
N ASP A 186 3.30 14.31 2.17
CA ASP A 186 2.76 15.63 1.90
C ASP A 186 1.78 16.14 2.98
N SER A 187 1.40 15.25 3.91
CA SER A 187 0.54 15.53 5.03
C SER A 187 1.33 15.80 6.32
N ASP A 188 2.08 16.91 6.26
CA ASP A 188 2.79 17.74 7.27
C ASP A 188 2.00 18.03 8.61
N ARG A 189 0.92 17.27 8.90
CA ARG A 189 -0.06 17.36 9.99
C ARG A 189 -0.88 16.08 10.27
N ASP A 190 -0.49 14.87 9.87
CA ASP A 190 -1.17 13.71 10.49
C ASP A 190 -0.64 13.46 11.91
N SER A 191 -1.12 12.40 12.54
CA SER A 191 -0.81 12.01 13.89
C SER A 191 0.41 11.08 13.96
N CYS A 192 1.01 10.76 12.81
CA CYS A 192 2.07 9.79 12.60
C CYS A 192 3.45 10.45 12.35
N ASP A 193 3.51 11.69 11.83
CA ASP A 193 4.73 12.52 11.70
C ASP A 193 5.15 13.20 13.01
N GLY A 194 5.14 12.43 14.09
CA GLY A 194 5.75 12.92 15.32
C GLY A 194 6.04 11.85 16.34
N ASP A 195 7.28 11.86 16.82
CA ASP A 195 7.84 11.05 17.90
C ASP A 195 7.05 11.18 19.24
N ARG A 196 5.91 10.48 19.36
CA ARG A 196 5.06 10.51 20.57
C ARG A 196 5.83 9.92 21.74
N ASN A 197 6.77 9.03 21.47
CA ASN A 197 7.49 8.27 22.45
C ASN A 197 8.77 9.00 22.95
N HIS A 198 9.24 10.00 22.21
CA HIS A 198 10.47 10.77 22.38
C HIS A 198 11.78 9.94 22.31
N ASP A 199 11.87 8.96 21.42
CA ASP A 199 13.09 8.17 21.18
C ASP A 199 13.93 8.61 19.99
N GLY A 200 13.42 9.54 19.18
CA GLY A 200 14.12 10.15 18.06
C GLY A 200 13.76 9.60 16.69
N GLU A 201 12.77 8.70 16.60
CA GLU A 201 12.20 8.15 15.36
C GLU A 201 10.78 8.71 15.20
N GLU A 202 10.29 8.93 13.97
CA GLU A 202 8.92 9.39 13.75
C GLU A 202 7.93 8.23 14.00
N ASP A 203 6.66 8.54 14.28
CA ASP A 203 5.69 7.53 14.76
C ASP A 203 5.24 6.59 13.63
N GLU A 204 5.44 6.97 12.36
CA GLU A 204 5.34 6.12 11.15
C GLU A 204 6.48 5.09 11.06
N ASP A 205 7.73 5.52 11.29
CA ASP A 205 8.94 4.66 11.28
C ASP A 205 8.99 3.66 12.46
N GLU A 206 8.15 3.85 13.49
CA GLU A 206 8.06 2.92 14.61
C GLU A 206 7.62 1.49 14.17
N GLY A 207 7.07 1.35 12.95
CA GLY A 207 6.74 0.09 12.28
C GLY A 207 7.92 -0.65 11.65
N ASP A 208 8.93 0.08 11.21
CA ASP A 208 10.13 -0.43 10.51
C ASP A 208 11.15 -1.00 11.48
N LEU A 209 11.20 -0.43 12.68
CA LEU A 209 12.09 -0.93 13.72
C LEU A 209 11.52 -2.18 14.38
N VAL A 210 12.27 -3.27 14.33
CA VAL A 210 11.89 -4.51 15.03
C VAL A 210 11.77 -4.30 16.55
N GLY A 211 12.49 -3.32 17.12
CA GLY A 211 12.28 -2.80 18.46
C GLY A 211 13.50 -2.89 19.38
N THR A 212 13.35 -2.64 20.68
CA THR A 212 14.52 -2.49 21.57
C THR A 212 14.98 -3.81 22.21
N VAL A 213 16.28 -4.06 22.24
CA VAL A 213 16.89 -5.16 23.00
C VAL A 213 16.54 -5.03 24.50
N VAL A 214 15.95 -6.08 25.08
CA VAL A 214 15.73 -6.21 26.54
C VAL A 214 16.84 -6.99 27.19
N SER A 215 17.25 -8.11 26.57
CA SER A 215 18.31 -8.96 27.07
C SER A 215 18.77 -9.96 26.02
N TYR A 216 20.06 -10.31 26.05
CA TYR A 216 20.63 -11.39 25.27
C TYR A 216 21.37 -12.39 26.17
N ASP A 217 21.08 -13.68 26.01
CA ASP A 217 21.83 -14.77 26.65
C ASP A 217 22.68 -15.50 25.61
N ASP A 218 23.99 -15.33 25.70
CA ASP A 218 24.97 -15.93 24.77
C ASP A 218 25.03 -17.46 24.87
N ALA A 219 24.74 -18.04 26.05
CA ALA A 219 24.80 -19.48 26.25
C ALA A 219 23.64 -20.20 25.55
N THR A 220 22.47 -19.56 25.46
CA THR A 220 21.29 -20.07 24.77
C THR A 220 21.02 -19.37 23.44
N ARG A 221 21.83 -18.37 23.07
CA ARG A 221 21.65 -17.48 21.91
C ARG A 221 20.24 -16.91 21.84
N THR A 222 19.69 -16.54 22.98
CA THR A 222 18.30 -16.09 23.09
C THR A 222 18.27 -14.58 23.22
N LEU A 223 17.65 -13.92 22.25
CA LEU A 223 17.40 -12.49 22.26
C LEU A 223 15.95 -12.24 22.70
N VAL A 224 15.78 -11.35 23.67
CA VAL A 224 14.49 -10.81 24.09
C VAL A 224 14.48 -9.34 23.70
N TYR A 225 13.46 -8.92 22.97
CA TYR A 225 13.28 -7.54 22.53
C TYR A 225 11.84 -7.08 22.77
N LEU A 226 11.62 -5.76 22.82
CA LEU A 226 10.32 -5.12 22.92
C LEU A 226 10.01 -4.47 21.58
N PRO A 227 9.08 -5.03 20.78
CA PRO A 227 8.54 -4.34 19.61
C PRO A 227 7.84 -3.05 20.03
N SER A 228 7.86 -2.05 19.14
CA SER A 228 7.03 -0.85 19.20
C SER A 228 5.57 -1.29 19.36
N GLY A 229 4.95 -0.95 20.49
CA GLY A 229 3.52 -1.20 20.74
C GLY A 229 3.09 -2.52 21.41
N ASP A 230 3.94 -3.56 21.61
CA ASP A 230 3.46 -4.82 22.22
C ASP A 230 4.47 -5.63 23.05
N GLY A 231 3.96 -6.51 23.92
CA GLY A 231 4.76 -7.21 24.93
C GLY A 231 5.99 -7.98 24.41
N ALA A 232 7.02 -8.10 25.26
CA ALA A 232 8.33 -8.64 24.90
C ALA A 232 8.30 -9.94 24.08
N ARG A 233 9.04 -9.95 22.98
CA ARG A 233 9.24 -11.09 22.07
C ARG A 233 10.53 -11.83 22.40
N THR A 234 10.64 -13.07 21.95
CA THR A 234 11.81 -13.90 22.20
C THR A 234 12.16 -14.70 20.95
N VAL A 235 13.39 -14.54 20.49
CA VAL A 235 13.94 -15.19 19.30
C VAL A 235 15.26 -15.88 19.62
N VAL A 236 15.68 -16.78 18.74
CA VAL A 236 16.93 -17.54 18.89
C VAL A 236 17.82 -17.25 17.69
N LEU A 237 19.03 -16.76 17.96
CA LEU A 237 20.02 -16.51 16.93
C LEU A 237 20.66 -17.82 16.47
N ALA A 238 20.91 -17.92 15.17
CA ALA A 238 21.73 -18.94 14.54
C ALA A 238 23.15 -18.91 15.07
N ALA A 239 23.91 -20.00 14.91
CA ALA A 239 25.24 -20.11 15.54
C ALA A 239 26.28 -19.17 14.91
N ASP A 240 26.01 -18.80 13.68
CA ASP A 240 26.76 -17.96 12.76
C ASP A 240 26.10 -16.60 12.57
N ALA A 241 25.05 -16.29 13.34
CA ALA A 241 24.34 -15.03 13.20
C ALA A 241 25.28 -13.83 13.30
N GLU A 242 25.17 -12.93 12.33
CA GLU A 242 25.93 -11.69 12.23
C GLU A 242 25.18 -10.58 12.98
N VAL A 243 25.91 -9.72 13.67
CA VAL A 243 25.35 -8.56 14.38
C VAL A 243 26.17 -7.35 13.98
N ARG A 244 25.54 -6.39 13.33
CA ARG A 244 26.17 -5.16 12.86
C ARG A 244 25.42 -3.93 13.34
N TRP A 245 26.09 -2.78 13.26
CA TRP A 245 25.39 -1.51 13.33
C TRP A 245 24.90 -1.22 11.93
N ASP A 246 23.76 -0.57 11.86
CA ASP A 246 23.38 0.15 10.66
C ASP A 246 24.44 1.20 10.33
N ASP A 247 24.82 1.29 9.07
CA ASP A 247 25.84 2.23 8.60
C ASP A 247 25.23 3.60 8.25
N GLU A 248 23.90 3.72 8.31
CA GLU A 248 23.15 4.95 8.10
C GLU A 248 23.17 5.78 9.39
N CYS A 249 23.84 6.91 9.29
CA CYS A 249 23.97 7.90 10.35
C CYS A 249 23.27 9.16 9.83
N GLU A 250 22.08 9.44 10.33
CA GLU A 250 21.42 10.73 10.12
C GLU A 250 22.21 11.83 10.87
N ASP A 251 23.06 12.54 10.15
CA ASP A 251 23.87 13.64 10.70
C ASP A 251 23.02 14.93 10.85
N GLU A 252 22.13 14.97 11.84
CA GLU A 252 21.62 16.22 12.41
C GLU A 252 22.75 16.90 13.20
N LEU A 253 23.59 17.71 12.54
CA LEU A 253 24.09 19.03 12.99
C LEU A 253 25.33 19.50 12.21
N ASP A 254 25.08 20.29 11.17
CA ASP A 254 26.07 21.13 10.49
C ASP A 254 26.71 22.17 11.46
N THR A 255 27.86 21.84 12.06
CA THR A 255 28.80 22.84 12.62
C THR A 255 30.28 22.46 12.51
N ALA A 256 30.83 22.68 11.31
CA ALA A 256 32.08 23.44 11.08
C ALA A 256 33.46 22.97 11.64
N VAL A 257 34.41 22.94 10.68
CA VAL A 257 35.87 23.28 10.76
C VAL A 257 36.90 22.15 11.02
N ALA A 258 37.45 21.65 9.90
CA ALA A 258 38.85 21.30 9.60
C ALA A 258 39.59 20.21 10.41
N SER A 259 40.01 19.14 9.73
CA SER A 259 41.39 19.02 9.19
C SER A 259 41.61 17.68 8.48
N GLU A 260 42.34 17.72 7.35
CA GLU A 260 42.87 16.55 6.64
C GLU A 260 43.84 15.73 7.50
N GLY A 261 43.65 14.40 7.53
CA GLY A 261 44.72 13.42 7.68
C GLY A 261 44.52 12.34 8.74
N ASP A 262 44.95 11.12 8.37
CA ASP A 262 45.15 9.92 9.23
C ASP A 262 43.85 9.26 9.71
N ASP A 263 43.67 7.95 9.75
CA ASP A 263 44.30 6.74 9.22
C ASP A 263 43.27 5.62 9.49
N GLY A 264 43.12 4.66 8.58
CA GLY A 264 42.11 3.60 8.69
C GLY A 264 42.30 2.75 9.95
N SER A 265 41.62 3.15 11.02
CA SER A 265 41.45 2.40 12.25
C SER A 265 39.96 2.17 12.41
N ASP A 266 39.52 0.98 12.01
CA ASP A 266 38.23 0.39 12.37
C ASP A 266 38.13 0.32 13.91
N ASP A 267 37.79 1.43 14.56
CA ASP A 267 37.31 1.44 15.92
C ASP A 267 35.79 1.22 15.86
N ALA A 268 35.41 0.07 15.30
CA ALA A 268 34.09 -0.49 15.48
C ALA A 268 33.92 -0.74 16.97
N GLY A 269 33.29 0.21 17.66
CA GLY A 269 32.80 0.02 19.01
C GLY A 269 32.11 -1.34 19.09
N THR A 270 32.46 -2.13 20.10
CA THR A 270 32.01 -3.52 20.22
C THR A 270 30.50 -3.63 19.99
N VAL A 271 30.10 -4.16 18.83
CA VAL A 271 28.69 -4.42 18.50
C VAL A 271 28.21 -5.46 19.49
N ALA A 272 27.22 -5.10 20.32
CA ALA A 272 26.75 -5.97 21.36
C ALA A 272 25.25 -5.76 21.58
N LEU A 273 24.51 -6.88 21.59
CA LEU A 273 23.11 -6.95 21.98
C LEU A 273 22.94 -6.63 23.46
N VAL A 274 23.08 -5.36 23.81
CA VAL A 274 22.93 -4.85 25.18
C VAL A 274 21.55 -4.25 25.37
N PRO A 275 20.97 -4.33 26.59
CA PRO A 275 19.66 -3.77 26.84
C PRO A 275 19.59 -2.27 26.52
N GLY A 276 18.56 -1.86 25.80
CA GLY A 276 18.31 -0.47 25.42
C GLY A 276 18.82 -0.08 24.03
N VAL A 277 19.47 -0.98 23.29
CA VAL A 277 19.83 -0.73 21.89
C VAL A 277 18.64 -1.06 21.00
N THR A 278 18.37 -0.18 20.04
CA THR A 278 17.33 -0.35 19.02
C THR A 278 17.79 -1.35 17.95
N ILE A 279 16.89 -2.25 17.56
CA ILE A 279 17.09 -3.19 16.46
C ILE A 279 16.35 -2.59 15.27
N SER A 280 17.07 -2.27 14.20
CA SER A 280 16.45 -1.88 12.92
C SER A 280 15.87 -3.13 12.27
N GLU A 281 16.71 -4.12 11.97
CA GLU A 281 16.26 -5.32 11.26
C GLU A 281 16.56 -6.65 11.99
N LEU A 282 15.67 -7.63 11.80
CA LEU A 282 15.89 -9.04 12.16
C LEU A 282 15.63 -9.96 10.99
N ASP A 283 16.70 -10.60 10.52
CA ASP A 283 16.63 -11.41 9.33
C ASP A 283 16.52 -12.90 9.68
N PHE A 284 15.48 -13.58 9.17
CA PHE A 284 15.13 -14.94 9.60
C PHE A 284 15.39 -16.00 8.53
N GLU A 285 16.29 -16.95 8.83
CA GLU A 285 16.46 -18.17 8.06
C GLU A 285 16.09 -19.42 8.88
N HIS A 286 15.26 -20.29 8.32
CA HIS A 286 14.87 -21.57 8.94
C HIS A 286 14.31 -21.44 10.38
N GLY A 287 13.69 -20.31 10.72
CA GLY A 287 13.10 -20.05 12.03
C GLY A 287 14.11 -19.66 13.12
N LYS A 288 15.28 -19.18 12.72
CA LYS A 288 16.28 -18.52 13.56
C LYS A 288 16.67 -17.20 12.94
N VAL A 289 17.23 -16.32 13.77
CA VAL A 289 17.78 -15.04 13.32
C VAL A 289 19.20 -15.28 12.81
N GLU A 290 19.47 -15.00 11.55
CA GLU A 290 20.82 -15.08 10.93
C GLU A 290 21.50 -13.70 10.92
N GLU A 291 20.74 -12.61 10.94
CA GLU A 291 21.30 -11.25 10.96
C GLU A 291 20.53 -10.36 11.93
N VAL A 292 21.26 -9.49 12.61
CA VAL A 292 20.71 -8.45 13.48
C VAL A 292 21.38 -7.13 13.16
N GLU A 293 20.59 -6.19 12.68
CA GLU A 293 21.00 -4.81 12.45
C GLU A 293 20.57 -3.96 13.65
N LEU A 294 21.48 -3.09 14.10
CA LEU A 294 21.29 -2.26 15.28
C LEU A 294 21.39 -0.80 14.88
N LEU A 295 20.40 -0.01 15.26
CA LEU A 295 20.39 1.42 14.95
C LEU A 295 21.36 2.17 15.88
N ARG A 296 22.17 3.05 15.29
CA ARG A 296 23.28 3.72 15.98
C ARG A 296 22.85 5.06 16.57
N GLN A 297 22.40 5.06 17.83
CA GLN A 297 21.90 6.25 18.56
C GLN A 297 22.82 7.49 18.66
N VAL A 298 24.14 7.39 18.38
CA VAL A 298 25.06 8.55 18.39
C VAL A 298 26.23 8.28 17.44
N CYS A 299 26.32 9.06 16.36
CA CYS A 299 27.48 9.13 15.48
C CYS A 299 28.56 10.01 16.13
N ALA A 300 29.82 9.57 16.12
CA ALA A 300 30.91 10.09 16.96
C ALA A 300 32.00 10.84 16.19
#